data_AF-A0A1K1NSV8-F1
#
_entry.id   AF-A0A1K1NSV8-F1
#
_cell.length_a   1.000
_cell.length_b   1.000
_cell.length_c   1.000
_cell.angle_alpha   90.00
_cell.angle_beta   90.00
_cell.angle_gamma   90.00
#
_symmetry.space_group_name_H-M   'P 1'
#
loop_
_entity.id
_entity.type
_entity.pdbx_description
1 polymer ?
#
loop_
_entity_poly.entity_id
_entity_poly.type
_entity_poly.pdbx_seq_one_letter_code
_entity_poly.pdbx_strand_id
1 'polypeptide(L)' 'MINKIKLEGKSKDEILNLFGQPTKGGITDVWTYKISSKLANENIDSTVVIYFDPENGEVVLSETEEIAS' A
#
# COMPACT_ATOMS: atom_id res chain seq x y z
N MET A 1 -3.09 -13.91 -11.73
CA MET A 1 -1.79 -13.42 -11.22
C MET A 1 -1.94 -11.93 -10.96
N ILE A 2 -2.06 -11.50 -9.70
CA ILE A 2 -2.06 -10.08 -9.36
C ILE A 2 -0.63 -9.57 -9.61
N ASN A 3 -0.48 -8.59 -10.50
CA ASN A 3 0.80 -7.90 -10.69
C ASN A 3 1.23 -7.35 -9.33
N LYS A 4 2.29 -7.92 -8.73
CA LYS A 4 2.95 -7.31 -7.57
C LYS A 4 3.39 -5.92 -8.00
N ILE A 5 2.65 -4.90 -7.57
CA ILE A 5 3.03 -3.52 -7.83
C ILE A 5 4.40 -3.34 -7.17
N LYS A 6 5.43 -3.09 -7.97
CA LYS A 6 6.78 -2.86 -7.45
C LYS A 6 6.81 -1.45 -6.86
N LEU A 7 6.65 -1.37 -5.54
CA LEU A 7 6.64 -0.12 -4.79
C LEU A 7 8.02 0.28 -4.26
N GLU A 8 8.93 -0.69 -4.11
CA GLU A 8 10.30 -0.46 -3.65
C GLU A 8 11.02 0.63 -4.46
N GLY A 9 11.65 1.56 -3.75
CA GLY A 9 12.34 2.73 -4.31
C GLY A 9 11.44 3.91 -4.66
N LYS A 10 10.11 3.80 -4.49
CA LYS A 10 9.21 4.95 -4.71
C LYS A 10 9.24 5.91 -3.53
N SER A 11 9.11 7.20 -3.78
CA SER A 11 9.00 8.20 -2.71
C SER A 11 7.61 8.23 -2.06
N LYS A 12 7.50 8.82 -0.87
CA LYS A 12 6.20 9.09 -0.20
C LYS A 12 5.21 9.81 -1.13
N ASP A 13 5.66 10.81 -1.89
CA ASP A 13 4.81 11.53 -2.85
C ASP A 13 4.31 10.65 -3.99
N GLU A 14 5.14 9.76 -4.53
CA GLU A 14 4.69 8.79 -5.53
C GLU A 14 3.63 7.84 -4.96
N ILE A 15 3.81 7.39 -3.73
CA ILE A 15 2.83 6.53 -3.05
C ILE A 15 1.51 7.28 -2.81
N LEU A 16 1.56 8.55 -2.38
CA LEU A 16 0.37 9.39 -2.25
C LEU A 16 -0.34 9.60 -3.58
N ASN A 17 0.39 9.76 -4.68
CA ASN A 17 -0.22 9.90 -6.01
C ASN A 17 -0.86 8.61 -6.51
N LEU A 18 -0.34 7.43 -6.11
CA LEU A 18 -0.87 6.13 -6.52
C LEU A 18 -2.08 5.68 -5.69
N PHE A 19 -1.99 5.79 -4.36
CA PHE A 19 -2.99 5.23 -3.45
C PHE A 19 -3.80 6.30 -2.71
N GLY A 20 -3.42 7.57 -2.81
CA GLY A 20 -3.99 8.64 -2.01
C GLY A 20 -3.46 8.66 -0.59
N GLN A 21 -4.27 9.23 0.31
CA GLN A 21 -3.94 9.30 1.73
C GLN A 21 -4.03 7.90 2.37
N PRO A 22 -3.04 7.51 3.19
CA PRO A 22 -3.09 6.23 3.88
C PRO A 22 -4.20 6.22 4.92
N THR A 23 -4.79 5.05 5.13
CA THR A 23 -5.81 4.82 6.16
C THR A 23 -5.21 4.96 7.58
N LYS A 24 -3.93 4.60 7.74
CA LYS A 24 -3.17 4.80 8.99
C LYS A 24 -1.72 5.16 8.70
N GLY A 25 -1.11 5.91 9.62
CA GLY A 25 0.34 6.13 9.64
C GLY A 25 0.86 7.23 8.72
N GLY A 26 0.00 8.11 8.18
CA GLY A 26 0.41 9.16 7.22
C GLY A 26 1.47 10.17 7.70
N ILE A 27 1.74 10.24 9.01
CA ILE A 27 2.83 11.06 9.59
C ILE A 27 4.08 10.24 9.98
N THR A 28 4.02 8.92 9.82
CA THR A 28 5.09 7.96 10.16
C THR A 28 5.73 7.38 8.91
N ASP A 29 6.76 6.55 9.08
CA ASP A 29 7.42 5.81 7.99
C ASP A 29 6.75 4.47 7.70
N VAL A 30 5.59 4.19 8.28
CA VAL A 30 4.80 2.99 7.98
C VAL A 30 3.38 3.40 7.63
N TRP A 31 2.98 3.17 6.38
CA TRP A 31 1.66 3.55 5.87
C TRP A 31 0.82 2.33 5.60
N THR A 32 -0.44 2.38 6.00
CA THR A 32 -1.40 1.30 5.76
C THR A 32 -2.55 1.78 4.90
N TYR A 33 -2.87 1.01 3.87
CA TYR A 33 -3.95 1.26 2.92
C TYR A 33 -4.93 0.10 2.94
N LYS A 34 -6.22 0.42 2.85
CA LYS A 34 -7.27 -0.56 2.57
C LYS A 34 -7.73 -0.39 1.13
N ILE A 35 -7.62 -1.46 0.35
CA ILE A 35 -8.01 -1.49 -1.05
C ILE A 35 -9.12 -2.52 -1.18
N SER A 36 -10.33 -2.05 -1.43
CA SER A 36 -11.48 -2.90 -1.72
C SER A 36 -11.60 -3.05 -3.23
N SER A 37 -11.37 -4.25 -3.75
CA SER A 37 -11.53 -4.57 -5.18
C SER A 37 -12.77 -5.45 -5.37
N LYS A 38 -13.61 -5.12 -6.35
CA LYS A 38 -14.72 -5.99 -6.75
C LYS A 38 -14.25 -6.92 -7.86
N LEU A 39 -14.04 -8.20 -7.56
CA LEU A 39 -13.81 -9.23 -8.57
C LEU A 39 -15.06 -10.11 -8.64
N ALA A 40 -15.71 -10.19 -9.81
CA ALA A 40 -16.80 -11.14 -10.07
C ALA A 40 -17.91 -11.23 -9.00
N ASN A 41 -18.39 -10.09 -8.49
CA ASN A 41 -19.39 -9.94 -7.40
C ASN A 41 -18.93 -10.29 -5.97
N GLU A 42 -17.65 -10.59 -5.76
CA GLU A 42 -17.06 -10.70 -4.42
C GLU A 42 -16.28 -9.42 -4.11
N ASN A 43 -16.46 -8.89 -2.89
CA ASN A 43 -15.63 -7.79 -2.39
C ASN A 43 -14.37 -8.42 -1.79
N ILE A 44 -13.24 -8.25 -2.46
CA ILE A 44 -11.95 -8.63 -1.92
C ILE A 44 -11.39 -7.40 -1.22
N ASP A 45 -11.35 -7.45 0.10
CA ASP A 45 -10.67 -6.45 0.90
C ASP A 45 -9.21 -6.85 1.03
N SER A 46 -8.31 -5.98 0.60
CA SER A 46 -6.87 -6.16 0.76
C SER A 46 -6.29 -5.04 1.60
N THR A 47 -5.39 -5.38 2.52
CA THR A 47 -4.62 -4.40 3.27
C THR A 47 -3.20 -4.36 2.70
N VAL A 48 -2.76 -3.17 2.31
CA VAL A 48 -1.38 -2.93 1.87
C VAL A 48 -0.66 -2.16 2.96
N VAL A 49 0.47 -2.70 3.43
CA VAL A 49 1.36 -2.03 4.38
C VAL A 49 2.64 -1.65 3.63
N ILE A 50 3.03 -0.40 3.72
CA ILE A 50 4.20 0.17 3.04
C ILE A 50 5.14 0.71 4.11
N TYR A 51 6.40 0.29 4.06
CA TYR A 51 7.46 0.76 4.95
C TYR A 51 8.40 1.66 4.15
N PHE A 52 8.67 2.83 4.70
CA PHE A 52 9.58 3.81 4.14
C PHE A 52 10.90 3.82 4.91
N ASP A 53 11.97 4.12 4.20
CA ASP A 53 13.25 4.46 4.77
C ASP A 53 13.13 5.80 5.52
N PRO A 54 13.49 5.86 6.81
CA PRO A 54 13.36 7.09 7.59
C PRO A 54 14.39 8.16 7.19
N GLU A 55 15.50 7.79 6.54
CA GLU A 55 16.54 8.73 6.12
C GLU A 55 16.28 9.27 4.71
N ASN A 56 15.80 8.42 3.80
CA ASN A 56 15.64 8.73 2.38
C ASN A 56 14.18 8.98 1.97
N GLY A 57 13.20 8.55 2.78
CA GLY A 57 11.77 8.72 2.49
C GLY A 57 11.24 7.84 1.34
N GLU A 58 11.98 6.79 0.98
CA GLU A 58 11.67 5.88 -0.11
C GLU A 58 11.13 4.54 0.41
N VAL A 59 10.29 3.84 -0.36
CA VAL A 59 9.76 2.55 0.05
C VAL A 59 10.86 1.50 0.09
N VAL A 60 11.04 0.86 1.23
CA VAL A 60 11.98 -0.26 1.44
C VAL A 60 11.27 -1.61 1.39
N LEU A 61 10.00 -1.65 1.77
CA LEU A 61 9.21 -2.87 1.82
C LEU A 61 7.74 -2.57 1.63
N SER A 62 7.02 -3.47 0.98
CA SER A 62 5.57 -3.46 0.92
C SER A 62 5.00 -4.86 1.09
N GLU A 63 4.02 -4.99 1.96
CA GLU A 63 3.30 -6.24 2.24
C GLU A 63 1.85 -6.07 1.81
N THR A 64 1.24 -7.13 1.28
CA THR A 64 -0.18 -7.14 0.92
C THR A 64 -0.81 -8.35 1.55
N GLU A 65 -1.79 -8.11 2.41
CA GLU A 65 -2.62 -9.13 3.03
C GLU A 65 -4.00 -9.11 2.35
N GLU A 66 -4.30 -10.17 1.59
CA GLU A 66 -5.61 -10.35 0.98
C GLU A 66 -6.53 -11.01 2.00
N ILE A 67 -7.61 -10.32 2.34
CA ILE A 67 -8.66 -10.83 3.23
C ILE A 67 -9.82 -11.24 2.32
N ALA A 68 -9.87 -12.51 1.95
CA ALA A 68 -11.05 -13.07 1.29
C ALA A 68 -12.21 -13.08 2.30
N SER A 69 -13.30 -12.37 1.98
CA SER A 69 -14.58 -12.42 2.71
C SER A 69 -15.54 -13.38 2.05
#